data_AF-A0A6N6KZN8-F1
#
_entry.id   AF-A0A6N6KZN8-F1
#
_cell.length_a   1.000
_cell.length_b   1.000
_cell.length_c   1.000
_cell.angle_alpha   90.00
_cell.angle_beta   90.00
_cell.angle_gamma   90.00
#
_symmetry.space_group_name_H-M   'P 1'
#
loop_
_entity.id
_entity.type
_entity.pdbx_description
1 polymer ?
#
loop_
_entity_poly.entity_id
_entity_poly.type
_entity_poly.pdbx_seq_one_letter_code
_entity_poly.pdbx_strand_id
1 'polypeptide(L)'
;MKILLLDMDGVLLTPQGYHKALQETVRLLAQTLGFGDKTLSDEDIAAFEAVGITNEWDSSAISTALMLMEVWRHDSQATYPSAINSDSIANHALKFPEFAPFFQIMESTRANSSAPLERAQEAMTNLSQAVSTENQSRLLEILLNAHNIDQALSKRVFQELVLGSQKYSEIYKRESVLDTDSYLLKHDRSNIPAELHKRLLKWLKVKNQHAVIFTNRPSLFPNCNSGEPEAEIGAKLVGLEQLPYVAFGGLTWLAGELGMSNQELIKPSPVHALAAMRMALGDEIESALMAGAKLVHDGSDDGKWQVLDGFEVSVFEDSIGGVLSLKAAQKVLNAHGVKINTKAYGISQAKTKQAALSQQGAEVYPTFCEGLLQVL
;
A
#
# COMPACT_ATOMS: atom_id res chain seq x y z
N MET A 1 -15.06 13.77 -24.29
CA MET A 1 -13.95 14.12 -23.37
C MET A 1 -13.72 12.92 -22.48
N LYS A 2 -12.48 12.57 -22.17
CA LYS A 2 -12.17 11.32 -21.48
C LYS A 2 -11.19 11.53 -20.33
N ILE A 3 -11.44 10.89 -19.21
CA ILE A 3 -10.51 10.76 -18.08
C ILE A 3 -10.27 9.27 -17.80
N LEU A 4 -9.02 8.86 -17.72
CA LEU A 4 -8.63 7.53 -17.25
C LEU A 4 -8.17 7.62 -15.80
N LEU A 5 -8.83 6.88 -14.90
CA LEU A 5 -8.38 6.64 -13.53
C LEU A 5 -7.62 5.31 -13.53
N LEU A 6 -6.31 5.38 -13.31
CA LEU A 6 -5.41 4.23 -13.42
C LEU A 6 -4.97 3.81 -12.01
N ASP A 7 -5.38 2.63 -11.56
CA ASP A 7 -4.70 2.04 -10.40
C ASP A 7 -3.28 1.63 -10.75
N MET A 8 -2.41 1.46 -9.75
CA MET A 8 -1.01 1.10 -9.96
C MET A 8 -0.78 -0.41 -9.89
N ASP A 9 -1.18 -1.04 -8.79
CA ASP A 9 -0.83 -2.41 -8.47
C ASP A 9 -1.75 -3.39 -9.21
N GLY A 10 -1.17 -4.33 -9.94
CA GLY A 10 -1.92 -5.26 -10.80
C GLY A 10 -2.46 -4.62 -12.10
N VAL A 11 -2.33 -3.30 -12.26
CA VAL A 11 -2.76 -2.56 -13.46
C VAL A 11 -1.54 -2.01 -14.21
N LEU A 12 -0.93 -0.92 -13.75
CA LEU A 12 0.22 -0.30 -14.42
C LEU A 12 1.50 -1.11 -14.23
N LEU A 13 1.63 -1.80 -13.09
CA LEU A 13 2.76 -2.66 -12.77
C LEU A 13 2.32 -3.91 -11.99
N THR A 14 3.20 -4.90 -11.95
CA THR A 14 3.09 -6.06 -11.07
C THR A 14 3.95 -5.81 -9.82
N PRO A 15 3.36 -5.73 -8.61
CA PRO A 15 4.08 -5.45 -7.37
C PRO A 15 4.85 -6.68 -6.86
N GLN A 16 6.16 -6.74 -7.09
CA GLN A 16 7.02 -7.82 -6.57
C GLN A 16 8.04 -7.31 -5.54
N GLY A 17 8.29 -6.01 -5.50
CA GLY A 17 9.27 -5.39 -4.62
C GLY A 17 8.95 -5.60 -3.14
N TYR A 18 7.70 -5.42 -2.73
CA TYR A 18 7.32 -5.52 -1.32
C TYR A 18 7.51 -6.93 -0.74
N HIS A 19 7.03 -7.97 -1.42
CA HIS A 19 7.22 -9.36 -0.95
C HIS A 19 8.71 -9.71 -0.86
N LYS A 20 9.52 -9.31 -1.84
CA LYS A 20 10.97 -9.53 -1.81
C LYS A 20 11.65 -8.73 -0.69
N ALA A 21 11.21 -7.50 -0.43
CA ALA A 21 11.73 -6.68 0.66
C ALA A 21 11.33 -7.24 2.03
N LEU A 22 10.11 -7.78 2.17
CA LEU A 22 9.64 -8.43 3.39
C LEU A 22 10.45 -9.69 3.69
N GLN A 23 10.64 -10.55 2.69
CA GLN A 23 11.48 -11.76 2.81
C GLN A 23 12.90 -11.37 3.24
N GLU A 24 13.51 -10.38 2.60
CA GLU A 24 14.87 -9.95 2.93
C GLU A 24 14.94 -9.28 4.32
N THR A 25 13.93 -8.50 4.70
CA THR A 25 13.82 -7.90 6.04
C THR A 25 13.81 -8.98 7.11
N VAL A 26 12.96 -10.01 6.95
CA VAL A 26 12.91 -11.12 7.92
C VAL A 26 14.22 -11.90 7.92
N ARG A 27 14.88 -12.08 6.77
CA ARG A 27 16.19 -12.75 6.68
C ARG A 27 17.28 -12.01 7.46
N LEU A 28 17.39 -10.69 7.29
CA LEU A 28 18.40 -9.87 7.98
C LEU A 28 18.15 -9.83 9.49
N LEU A 29 16.89 -9.76 9.92
CA LEU A 29 16.52 -9.82 11.33
C LEU A 29 16.76 -11.22 11.92
N ALA A 30 16.45 -12.28 11.18
CA ALA A 30 16.73 -13.65 11.56
C ALA A 30 18.23 -13.86 11.77
N GLN A 31 19.08 -13.38 10.86
CA GLN A 31 20.53 -13.40 11.03
C GLN A 31 20.97 -12.67 12.31
N THR A 32 20.45 -11.46 12.53
CA THR A 32 20.80 -10.62 13.70
C THR A 32 20.38 -11.29 15.02
N LEU A 33 19.27 -12.03 15.02
CA LEU A 33 18.73 -12.72 16.20
C LEU A 33 19.25 -14.16 16.37
N GLY A 34 20.19 -14.62 15.52
CA GLY A 34 20.83 -15.94 15.65
C GLY A 34 20.13 -17.11 14.96
N PHE A 35 19.16 -16.85 14.06
CA PHE A 35 18.45 -17.88 13.29
C PHE A 35 19.10 -18.19 11.91
N GLY A 36 20.17 -17.48 11.54
CA GLY A 36 20.85 -17.63 10.24
C GLY A 36 20.01 -17.09 9.07
N ASP A 37 20.12 -17.71 7.89
CA ASP A 37 19.48 -17.25 6.64
C ASP A 37 17.99 -17.60 6.49
N LYS A 38 17.26 -17.73 7.60
CA LYS A 38 15.83 -18.08 7.58
C LYS A 38 14.97 -16.89 7.17
N THR A 39 13.93 -17.14 6.39
CA THR A 39 13.01 -16.12 5.90
C THR A 39 11.60 -16.68 5.74
N LEU A 40 10.64 -15.83 5.41
CA LEU A 40 9.28 -16.21 5.05
C LEU A 40 9.24 -16.86 3.66
N SER A 41 8.46 -17.92 3.54
CA SER A 41 8.01 -18.45 2.25
C SER A 41 6.88 -17.63 1.64
N ASP A 42 6.57 -17.85 0.36
CA ASP A 42 5.41 -17.22 -0.27
C ASP A 42 4.09 -17.72 0.39
N GLU A 43 4.08 -18.97 0.88
CA GLU A 43 2.98 -19.52 1.67
C GLU A 43 2.79 -18.81 3.02
N ASP A 44 3.87 -18.41 3.70
CA ASP A 44 3.79 -17.65 4.95
C ASP A 44 3.18 -16.26 4.71
N ILE A 45 3.58 -15.58 3.63
CA ILE A 45 3.02 -14.28 3.24
C ILE A 45 1.53 -14.41 2.92
N ALA A 46 1.15 -15.42 2.13
CA ALA A 46 -0.26 -15.70 1.83
C ALA A 46 -1.07 -16.00 3.12
N ALA A 47 -0.48 -16.64 4.12
CA ALA A 47 -1.12 -16.88 5.40
C ALA A 47 -1.34 -15.60 6.22
N PHE A 48 -0.39 -14.65 6.21
CA PHE A 48 -0.59 -13.31 6.77
C PHE A 48 -1.79 -12.59 6.11
N GLU A 49 -1.82 -12.57 4.76
CA GLU A 49 -2.89 -11.94 3.99
C GLU A 49 -4.25 -12.58 4.29
N ALA A 50 -4.30 -13.90 4.41
CA ALA A 50 -5.53 -14.66 4.69
C ALA A 50 -6.18 -14.27 6.04
N VAL A 51 -5.35 -13.95 7.05
CA VAL A 51 -5.83 -13.48 8.37
C VAL A 51 -6.02 -11.96 8.44
N GLY A 52 -5.89 -11.26 7.31
CA GLY A 52 -6.12 -9.82 7.17
C GLY A 52 -4.92 -8.94 7.50
N ILE A 53 -3.71 -9.49 7.57
CA ILE A 53 -2.46 -8.73 7.69
C ILE A 53 -1.89 -8.56 6.28
N THR A 54 -2.20 -7.44 5.64
CA THR A 54 -1.81 -7.17 4.23
C THR A 54 -0.77 -6.08 4.10
N ASN A 55 -0.27 -5.54 5.22
CA ASN A 55 0.80 -4.55 5.25
C ASN A 55 2.11 -5.24 5.68
N GLU A 56 3.17 -5.04 4.92
CA GLU A 56 4.48 -5.65 5.18
C GLU A 56 5.18 -5.06 6.40
N TRP A 57 4.85 -3.84 6.82
CA TRP A 57 5.32 -3.26 8.09
C TRP A 57 4.79 -4.07 9.27
N ASP A 58 3.52 -4.47 9.21
CA ASP A 58 2.88 -5.32 10.23
C ASP A 58 3.49 -6.72 10.20
N SER A 59 3.59 -7.32 9.00
CA SER A 59 4.13 -8.67 8.83
C SER A 59 5.57 -8.78 9.31
N SER A 60 6.40 -7.77 9.02
CA SER A 60 7.80 -7.73 9.48
C SER A 60 7.90 -7.53 11.00
N ALA A 61 7.09 -6.66 11.60
CA ALA A 61 7.04 -6.47 13.05
C ALA A 61 6.58 -7.74 13.78
N ILE A 62 5.53 -8.40 13.28
CA ILE A 62 5.02 -9.68 13.82
C ILE A 62 6.08 -10.77 13.72
N SER A 63 6.75 -10.90 12.58
CA SER A 63 7.83 -11.87 12.39
C SER A 63 8.97 -11.62 13.38
N THR A 64 9.34 -10.36 13.60
CA THR A 64 10.35 -9.95 14.57
C THR A 64 9.94 -10.33 15.99
N ALA A 65 8.70 -10.05 16.38
CA ALA A 65 8.16 -10.36 17.69
C ALA A 65 8.15 -11.88 17.96
N LEU A 66 7.77 -12.70 16.97
CA LEU A 66 7.78 -14.16 17.08
C LEU A 66 9.20 -14.72 17.23
N MET A 67 10.17 -14.18 16.50
CA MET A 67 11.58 -14.57 16.63
C MET A 67 12.12 -14.21 18.02
N LEU A 68 11.84 -13.01 18.52
CA LEU A 68 12.27 -12.58 19.86
C LEU A 68 11.64 -13.40 20.97
N MET A 69 10.38 -13.79 20.82
CA MET A 69 9.73 -14.68 21.77
C MET A 69 10.47 -16.01 21.89
N GLU A 70 10.96 -16.56 20.77
CA GLU A 70 11.79 -17.76 20.82
C GLU A 70 13.15 -17.49 21.46
N VAL A 71 13.83 -16.38 21.11
CA VAL A 71 15.07 -15.96 21.78
C VAL A 71 14.88 -15.90 23.31
N TRP A 72 13.81 -15.26 23.78
CA TRP A 72 13.53 -15.06 25.20
C TRP A 72 13.10 -16.30 25.97
N ARG A 73 12.69 -17.37 25.28
CA ARG A 73 12.49 -18.69 25.91
C ARG A 73 13.81 -19.34 26.31
N HIS A 74 14.91 -19.05 25.61
CA HIS A 74 16.25 -19.59 25.89
C HIS A 74 17.09 -18.62 26.72
N ASP A 75 17.01 -17.32 26.43
CA ASP A 75 17.69 -16.27 27.17
C ASP A 75 16.74 -15.10 27.46
N SER A 76 16.16 -15.08 28.67
CA SER A 76 15.20 -14.06 29.07
C SER A 76 15.78 -12.65 29.20
N GLN A 77 17.11 -12.52 29.25
CA GLN A 77 17.82 -11.25 29.39
C GLN A 77 18.33 -10.70 28.05
N ALA A 78 18.19 -11.47 26.97
CA ALA A 78 18.57 -11.02 25.63
C ALA A 78 17.88 -9.69 25.27
N THR A 79 18.63 -8.77 24.69
CA THR A 79 18.13 -7.45 24.29
C THR A 79 17.67 -7.46 22.84
N TYR A 80 16.62 -6.70 22.53
CA TYR A 80 16.26 -6.41 21.14
C TYR A 80 17.37 -5.55 20.49
N PRO A 81 17.95 -5.97 19.34
CA PRO A 81 18.98 -5.21 18.67
C PRO A 81 18.49 -3.83 18.23
N SER A 82 19.35 -2.82 18.38
CA SER A 82 19.08 -1.45 17.91
C SER A 82 19.38 -1.26 16.42
N ALA A 83 20.18 -2.14 15.82
CA ALA A 83 20.58 -2.17 14.42
C ALA A 83 20.77 -3.61 13.94
N ILE A 84 20.62 -3.84 12.64
CA ILE A 84 21.04 -5.09 12.00
C ILE A 84 22.57 -5.20 12.00
N ASN A 85 23.10 -6.41 11.89
CA ASN A 85 24.53 -6.69 11.92
C ASN A 85 25.25 -6.29 13.22
N SER A 86 24.51 -6.00 14.30
CA SER A 86 25.09 -5.95 15.64
C SER A 86 25.56 -7.34 16.07
N ASP A 87 26.47 -7.42 17.04
CA ASP A 87 26.92 -8.69 17.61
C ASP A 87 25.71 -9.59 17.91
N SER A 88 25.69 -10.77 17.27
CA SER A 88 24.59 -11.74 17.34
C SER A 88 24.21 -12.01 18.79
N ILE A 89 22.90 -12.03 19.09
CA ILE A 89 22.42 -12.67 20.32
C ILE A 89 22.96 -14.11 20.30
N ALA A 90 23.45 -14.56 21.46
CA ALA A 90 24.30 -15.74 21.62
C ALA A 90 23.92 -16.94 20.72
N ASN A 91 24.96 -17.61 20.23
CA ASN A 91 25.02 -18.72 19.25
C ASN A 91 24.30 -20.01 19.71
N HIS A 92 23.05 -19.89 20.14
CA HIS A 92 22.19 -21.01 20.45
C HIS A 92 21.62 -21.55 19.13
N ALA A 93 21.49 -22.87 19.01
CA ALA A 93 20.80 -23.50 17.88
C ALA A 93 19.29 -23.25 17.97
N LEU A 94 18.88 -21.99 17.82
CA LEU A 94 17.49 -21.57 17.92
C LEU A 94 16.70 -22.13 16.73
N LYS A 95 15.51 -22.66 17.01
CA LYS A 95 14.59 -23.09 15.96
C LYS A 95 13.80 -21.87 15.48
N PHE A 96 13.87 -21.56 14.18
CA PHE A 96 13.04 -20.52 13.59
C PHE A 96 11.55 -20.73 13.93
N PRO A 97 10.80 -19.68 14.33
CA PRO A 97 9.44 -19.84 14.83
C PRO A 97 8.51 -20.41 13.78
N GLU A 98 7.58 -21.26 14.23
CA GLU A 98 6.45 -21.71 13.42
C GLU A 98 5.34 -20.65 13.50
N PHE A 99 4.86 -20.15 12.35
CA PHE A 99 3.84 -19.10 12.30
C PHE A 99 2.40 -19.64 12.40
N ALA A 100 2.19 -20.92 12.09
CA ALA A 100 0.85 -21.52 12.07
C ALA A 100 0.04 -21.34 13.38
N PRO A 101 0.62 -21.49 14.60
CA PRO A 101 -0.11 -21.22 15.84
C PRO A 101 -0.60 -19.77 15.95
N PHE A 102 0.19 -18.80 15.49
CA PHE A 102 -0.21 -17.40 15.47
C PHE A 102 -1.41 -17.18 14.55
N PHE A 103 -1.38 -17.74 13.33
CA PHE A 103 -2.50 -17.61 12.37
C PHE A 103 -3.78 -18.26 12.87
N GLN A 104 -3.69 -19.40 13.56
CA GLN A 104 -4.86 -20.06 14.18
C GLN A 104 -5.54 -19.16 15.21
N ILE A 105 -4.76 -18.48 16.05
CA ILE A 105 -5.30 -17.54 17.04
C ILE A 105 -5.91 -16.32 16.34
N MET A 106 -5.22 -15.75 15.35
CA MET A 106 -5.71 -14.61 14.57
C MET A 106 -7.05 -14.87 13.88
N GLU A 107 -7.25 -16.08 13.35
CA GLU A 107 -8.52 -16.48 12.72
C GLU A 107 -9.62 -16.65 13.78
N SER A 108 -9.29 -17.20 14.95
CA SER A 108 -10.26 -17.38 16.05
C SER A 108 -10.77 -16.04 16.62
N THR A 109 -9.97 -14.97 16.54
CA THR A 109 -10.33 -13.62 17.01
C THR A 109 -10.91 -12.71 15.92
N ARG A 110 -11.08 -13.23 14.69
CA ARG A 110 -11.55 -12.44 13.53
C ARG A 110 -12.91 -11.77 13.73
N ALA A 111 -13.78 -12.36 14.55
CA ALA A 111 -15.12 -11.83 14.81
C ALA A 111 -15.12 -10.54 15.67
N ASN A 112 -14.01 -10.18 16.31
CA ASN A 112 -13.95 -9.09 17.29
C ASN A 112 -13.82 -7.67 16.69
N SER A 113 -13.84 -7.51 15.36
CA SER A 113 -13.81 -6.21 14.64
C SER A 113 -12.63 -5.27 14.93
N SER A 114 -11.62 -5.71 15.68
CA SER A 114 -10.41 -4.93 15.98
C SER A 114 -9.45 -4.85 14.79
N ALA A 115 -8.62 -3.79 14.76
CA ALA A 115 -7.65 -3.57 13.70
C ALA A 115 -6.65 -4.75 13.61
N PRO A 116 -6.06 -5.03 12.43
CA PRO A 116 -5.19 -6.20 12.27
C PRO A 116 -4.04 -6.29 13.30
N LEU A 117 -3.37 -5.17 13.62
CA LEU A 117 -2.33 -5.13 14.64
C LEU A 117 -2.85 -5.32 16.07
N GLU A 118 -4.05 -4.85 16.40
CA GLU A 118 -4.67 -5.07 17.72
C GLU A 118 -4.95 -6.56 17.92
N ARG A 119 -5.49 -7.24 16.90
CA ARG A 119 -5.64 -8.71 16.93
C ARG A 119 -4.29 -9.41 17.05
N ALA A 120 -3.26 -8.90 16.38
CA ALA A 120 -1.91 -9.45 16.50
C ALA A 120 -1.37 -9.30 17.92
N GLN A 121 -1.61 -8.18 18.60
CA GLN A 121 -1.25 -7.96 20.00
C GLN A 121 -1.96 -8.94 20.95
N GLU A 122 -3.27 -9.15 20.75
CA GLU A 122 -4.03 -10.17 21.51
C GLU A 122 -3.45 -11.57 21.28
N ALA A 123 -3.17 -11.93 20.02
CA ALA A 123 -2.57 -13.21 19.67
C ALA A 123 -1.17 -13.38 20.31
N MET A 124 -0.34 -12.33 20.30
CA MET A 124 0.96 -12.35 20.96
C MET A 124 0.84 -12.51 22.46
N THR A 125 -0.12 -11.86 23.10
CA THR A 125 -0.36 -11.99 24.54
C THR A 125 -0.66 -13.45 24.91
N ASN A 126 -1.45 -14.15 24.09
CA ASN A 126 -1.75 -15.57 24.29
C ASN A 126 -0.52 -16.47 24.10
N LEU A 127 0.31 -16.20 23.09
CA LEU A 127 1.51 -17.00 22.79
C LEU A 127 2.68 -16.77 23.76
N SER A 128 2.72 -15.58 24.37
CA SER A 128 3.82 -15.10 25.20
C SER A 128 3.69 -15.45 26.69
N GLN A 129 2.70 -16.28 27.07
CA GLN A 129 2.53 -16.71 28.47
C GLN A 129 3.79 -17.38 29.07
N ALA A 130 4.65 -17.94 28.23
CA ALA A 130 5.91 -18.57 28.64
C ALA A 130 7.11 -17.60 28.77
N VAL A 131 6.97 -16.32 28.37
CA VAL A 131 8.00 -15.29 28.56
C VAL A 131 7.66 -14.37 29.73
N SER A 132 8.68 -13.69 30.27
CA SER A 132 8.52 -12.77 31.41
C SER A 132 7.58 -11.61 31.08
N THR A 133 6.89 -11.06 32.09
CA THR A 133 5.98 -9.90 31.90
C THR A 133 6.69 -8.70 31.27
N GLU A 134 7.96 -8.48 31.61
CA GLU A 134 8.76 -7.43 30.97
C GLU A 134 8.94 -7.67 29.46
N ASN A 135 9.26 -8.90 29.06
CA ASN A 135 9.40 -9.27 27.66
C ASN A 135 8.05 -9.25 26.93
N GLN A 136 6.93 -9.57 27.59
CA GLN A 136 5.59 -9.37 27.04
C GLN A 136 5.33 -7.90 26.71
N SER A 137 5.66 -6.97 27.61
CA SER A 137 5.53 -5.53 27.36
C SER A 137 6.38 -5.09 26.17
N ARG A 138 7.60 -5.61 26.03
CA ARG A 138 8.47 -5.31 24.88
C ARG A 138 7.90 -5.84 23.55
N LEU A 139 7.27 -7.02 23.52
CA LEU A 139 6.59 -7.53 22.31
C LEU A 139 5.47 -6.57 21.86
N LEU A 140 4.68 -6.10 22.80
CA LEU A 140 3.58 -5.18 22.52
C LEU A 140 4.09 -3.83 22.02
N GLU A 141 5.20 -3.34 22.57
CA GLU A 141 5.86 -2.12 22.12
C GLU A 141 6.36 -2.24 20.66
N ILE A 142 6.93 -3.39 20.27
CA ILE A 142 7.34 -3.64 18.88
C ILE A 142 6.16 -3.54 17.92
N LEU A 143 5.01 -4.15 18.28
CA LEU A 143 3.81 -4.11 17.44
C LEU A 143 3.17 -2.72 17.41
N LEU A 144 3.11 -2.04 18.55
CA LEU A 144 2.58 -0.67 18.65
C LEU A 144 3.36 0.31 17.78
N ASN A 145 4.67 0.11 17.70
CA ASN A 145 5.58 0.97 16.96
C ASN A 145 5.89 0.49 15.53
N ALA A 146 5.21 -0.54 15.03
CA ALA A 146 5.48 -1.14 13.72
C ALA A 146 5.52 -0.12 12.57
N HIS A 147 4.75 0.98 12.68
CA HIS A 147 4.67 2.03 11.66
C HIS A 147 5.60 3.21 11.92
N ASN A 148 6.34 3.22 13.03
CA ASN A 148 7.25 4.30 13.43
C ASN A 148 8.68 4.03 12.96
N ILE A 149 9.18 4.83 12.02
CA ILE A 149 10.53 4.66 11.46
C ILE A 149 11.65 4.85 12.50
N ASP A 150 11.42 5.65 13.55
CA ASP A 150 12.44 5.91 14.57
C ASP A 150 12.54 4.78 15.59
N GLN A 151 11.44 4.07 15.82
CA GLN A 151 11.34 3.05 16.88
C GLN A 151 11.39 1.61 16.33
N ALA A 152 10.85 1.34 15.14
CA ALA A 152 10.84 -0.01 14.57
C ALA A 152 12.06 -0.28 13.67
N LEU A 153 12.97 -1.13 14.14
CA LEU A 153 14.07 -1.65 13.30
C LEU A 153 13.55 -2.37 12.05
N SER A 154 12.50 -3.19 12.17
CA SER A 154 11.89 -3.87 11.02
C SER A 154 11.42 -2.89 9.93
N LYS A 155 10.76 -1.80 10.32
CA LYS A 155 10.35 -0.74 9.38
C LYS A 155 11.56 -0.06 8.74
N ARG A 156 12.62 0.23 9.49
CA ARG A 156 13.85 0.83 8.95
C ARG A 156 14.48 -0.04 7.87
N VAL A 157 14.68 -1.32 8.16
CA VAL A 157 15.26 -2.29 7.22
C VAL A 157 14.37 -2.43 5.98
N PHE A 158 13.06 -2.61 6.19
CA PHE A 158 12.11 -2.75 5.10
C PHE A 158 12.09 -1.53 4.18
N GLN A 159 12.01 -0.33 4.75
CA GLN A 159 11.98 0.91 3.98
C GLN A 159 13.29 1.18 3.24
N GLU A 160 14.44 0.84 3.83
CA GLU A 160 15.71 0.95 3.11
C GLU A 160 15.78 -0.01 1.91
N LEU A 161 15.28 -1.25 2.04
CA LEU A 161 15.17 -2.19 0.92
C LEU A 161 14.21 -1.69 -0.17
N VAL A 162 13.01 -1.27 0.23
CA VAL A 162 11.97 -0.79 -0.71
C VAL A 162 12.45 0.41 -1.51
N LEU A 163 12.97 1.44 -0.82
CA LEU A 163 13.38 2.71 -1.44
C LEU A 163 14.79 2.67 -2.04
N GLY A 164 15.65 1.77 -1.56
CA GLY A 164 17.10 1.80 -1.79
C GLY A 164 17.80 2.80 -0.85
N SER A 165 19.06 2.52 -0.52
CA SER A 165 19.84 3.25 0.48
C SER A 165 19.92 4.75 0.22
N GLN A 166 20.14 5.17 -1.03
CA GLN A 166 20.20 6.59 -1.37
C GLN A 166 18.89 7.32 -1.05
N LYS A 167 17.75 6.80 -1.54
CA LYS A 167 16.45 7.44 -1.35
C LYS A 167 16.00 7.39 0.11
N TYR A 168 16.29 6.28 0.78
CA TYR A 168 16.07 6.12 2.22
C TYR A 168 16.75 7.24 3.03
N SER A 169 18.04 7.48 2.78
CA SER A 169 18.77 8.55 3.47
C SER A 169 18.27 9.94 3.14
N GLU A 170 17.86 10.17 1.88
CA GLU A 170 17.27 11.43 1.45
C GLU A 170 15.93 11.72 2.16
N ILE A 171 15.05 10.73 2.28
CA ILE A 171 13.70 10.87 2.85
C ILE A 171 13.74 10.92 4.37
N TYR A 172 14.35 9.92 5.01
CA TYR A 172 14.31 9.78 6.46
C TYR A 172 15.39 10.59 7.18
N LYS A 173 16.35 11.18 6.44
CA LYS A 173 17.51 11.88 7.02
C LYS A 173 18.33 10.98 7.96
N ARG A 174 18.40 9.68 7.62
CA ARG A 174 19.12 8.65 8.38
C ARG A 174 20.23 8.06 7.52
N GLU A 175 21.31 7.65 8.17
CA GLU A 175 22.37 6.88 7.51
C GLU A 175 21.83 5.52 7.06
N SER A 176 22.14 5.15 5.82
CA SER A 176 21.84 3.84 5.24
C SER A 176 22.76 2.77 5.83
N VAL A 177 22.25 1.57 6.06
CA VAL A 177 23.03 0.45 6.64
C VAL A 177 23.15 -0.77 5.70
N LEU A 178 22.45 -0.77 4.55
CA LEU A 178 22.39 -1.92 3.65
C LEU A 178 23.21 -1.77 2.36
N ASP A 179 23.48 -0.53 1.92
CA ASP A 179 24.07 -0.24 0.60
C ASP A 179 23.36 -1.01 -0.54
N THR A 180 22.05 -0.81 -0.65
CA THR A 180 21.18 -1.55 -1.57
C THR A 180 20.49 -0.64 -2.58
N ASP A 181 20.30 -1.19 -3.79
CA ASP A 181 19.35 -0.66 -4.76
C ASP A 181 17.90 -0.82 -4.29
N SER A 182 16.99 0.00 -4.84
CA SER A 182 15.55 -0.08 -4.57
C SER A 182 14.96 -1.41 -5.06
N TYR A 183 14.31 -2.12 -4.13
CA TYR A 183 13.59 -3.35 -4.45
C TYR A 183 12.36 -3.09 -5.33
N LEU A 184 11.69 -1.94 -5.16
CA LEU A 184 10.62 -1.53 -6.08
C LEU A 184 11.15 -1.45 -7.52
N LEU A 185 12.25 -0.74 -7.75
CA LEU A 185 12.81 -0.61 -9.10
C LEU A 185 13.38 -1.93 -9.65
N LYS A 186 13.96 -2.76 -8.79
CA LYS A 186 14.62 -4.02 -9.17
C LYS A 186 13.63 -5.12 -9.52
N HIS A 187 12.55 -5.22 -8.75
CA HIS A 187 11.64 -6.36 -8.78
C HIS A 187 10.27 -6.05 -9.38
N ASP A 188 9.71 -4.85 -9.21
CA ASP A 188 8.45 -4.51 -9.88
C ASP A 188 8.62 -4.56 -11.40
N ARG A 189 7.53 -4.90 -12.09
CA ARG A 189 7.51 -5.04 -13.55
C ARG A 189 6.43 -4.17 -14.13
N SER A 190 6.79 -3.31 -15.08
CA SER A 190 5.79 -2.56 -15.84
C SER A 190 4.91 -3.51 -16.64
N ASN A 191 3.60 -3.29 -16.59
CA ASN A 191 2.61 -4.01 -17.39
C ASN A 191 2.34 -3.30 -18.75
N ILE A 192 3.15 -2.28 -19.09
CA ILE A 192 2.96 -1.44 -20.28
C ILE A 192 4.12 -1.67 -21.26
N PRO A 193 3.92 -2.41 -22.35
CA PRO A 193 4.90 -2.55 -23.42
C PRO A 193 5.24 -1.19 -24.05
N ALA A 194 6.48 -1.04 -24.51
CA ALA A 194 6.99 0.21 -25.06
C ALA A 194 6.12 0.81 -26.20
N GLU A 195 5.52 -0.05 -27.04
CA GLU A 195 4.64 0.41 -28.11
C GLU A 195 3.32 0.97 -27.59
N LEU A 196 2.72 0.33 -26.59
CA LEU A 196 1.49 0.79 -25.98
C LEU A 196 1.71 2.05 -25.15
N HIS A 197 2.86 2.14 -24.49
CA HIS A 197 3.30 3.36 -23.79
C HIS A 197 3.35 4.56 -24.74
N LYS A 198 3.99 4.43 -25.91
CA LYS A 198 4.01 5.48 -26.94
C LYS A 198 2.61 5.87 -27.41
N ARG A 199 1.72 4.90 -27.59
CA ARG A 199 0.32 5.15 -27.97
C ARG A 199 -0.43 5.93 -26.89
N LEU A 200 -0.29 5.54 -25.62
CA LEU A 200 -0.88 6.26 -24.50
C LEU A 200 -0.37 7.70 -24.43
N LEU A 201 0.95 7.92 -24.56
CA LEU A 201 1.50 9.28 -24.57
C LEU A 201 1.00 10.12 -25.75
N LYS A 202 0.77 9.51 -26.92
CA LYS A 202 0.19 10.20 -28.06
C LYS A 202 -1.28 10.55 -27.82
N TRP A 203 -2.04 9.65 -27.20
CA TRP A 203 -3.43 9.87 -26.80
C TRP A 203 -3.54 11.03 -25.80
N LEU A 204 -2.69 11.06 -24.77
CA LEU A 204 -2.65 12.16 -23.78
C LEU A 204 -2.34 13.56 -24.36
N LYS A 205 -1.80 13.64 -25.59
CA LYS A 205 -1.58 14.93 -26.28
C LYS A 205 -2.83 15.44 -26.99
N VAL A 206 -3.86 14.63 -27.15
CA VAL A 206 -5.12 15.05 -27.78
C VAL A 206 -5.92 15.87 -26.77
N LYS A 207 -6.47 16.99 -27.23
CA LYS A 207 -7.30 17.87 -26.39
C LYS A 207 -8.45 17.08 -25.73
N ASN A 208 -8.67 17.33 -24.44
CA ASN A 208 -9.72 16.71 -23.62
C ASN A 208 -9.57 15.19 -23.43
N GLN A 209 -8.33 14.67 -23.49
CA GLN A 209 -7.95 13.32 -23.10
C GLN A 209 -6.99 13.41 -21.92
N HIS A 210 -7.42 12.89 -20.77
CA HIS A 210 -6.70 13.02 -19.51
C HIS A 210 -6.51 11.65 -18.87
N ALA A 211 -5.46 11.51 -18.07
CA ALA A 211 -5.26 10.37 -17.20
C ALA A 211 -4.67 10.83 -15.87
N VAL A 212 -4.93 10.04 -14.84
CA VAL A 212 -4.45 10.25 -13.47
C VAL A 212 -4.23 8.89 -12.84
N ILE A 213 -3.16 8.76 -12.07
CA ILE A 213 -2.92 7.58 -11.25
C ILE A 213 -3.69 7.76 -9.95
N PHE A 214 -4.49 6.79 -9.54
CA PHE A 214 -5.16 6.84 -8.23
C PHE A 214 -4.96 5.50 -7.51
N THR A 215 -4.12 5.50 -6.47
CA THR A 215 -3.58 4.26 -5.89
C THR A 215 -3.57 4.34 -4.36
N ASN A 216 -3.51 3.18 -3.71
CA ASN A 216 -3.29 3.09 -2.27
C ASN A 216 -1.81 2.93 -1.91
N ARG A 217 -0.88 2.92 -2.89
CA ARG A 217 0.55 2.96 -2.57
C ARG A 217 0.87 4.22 -1.75
N PRO A 218 1.77 4.11 -0.75
CA PRO A 218 2.37 5.26 -0.09
C PRO A 218 2.93 6.27 -1.09
N SER A 219 2.87 7.54 -0.73
CA SER A 219 3.44 8.64 -1.50
C SER A 219 3.97 9.71 -0.57
N LEU A 220 4.63 10.71 -1.14
CA LEU A 220 4.91 11.94 -0.41
C LEU A 220 3.59 12.61 0.01
N PHE A 221 3.65 13.33 1.13
CA PHE A 221 2.57 14.21 1.56
C PHE A 221 2.53 15.46 0.68
N PRO A 222 1.35 16.06 0.48
CA PRO A 222 1.23 17.41 -0.06
C PRO A 222 2.13 18.39 0.73
N ASN A 223 2.77 19.31 0.01
CA ASN A 223 3.58 20.41 0.55
C ASN A 223 4.85 20.07 1.34
N CYS A 224 5.23 18.81 1.45
CA CYS A 224 6.53 18.48 2.04
C CYS A 224 7.18 17.29 1.36
N ASN A 225 8.50 17.25 1.44
CA ASN A 225 9.31 16.13 0.93
C ASN A 225 9.41 15.02 1.97
N SER A 226 8.28 14.69 2.61
CA SER A 226 8.15 13.68 3.65
C SER A 226 7.08 12.66 3.25
N GLY A 227 7.15 11.46 3.81
CA GLY A 227 6.34 10.31 3.41
C GLY A 227 7.15 9.33 2.57
N GLU A 228 6.54 8.18 2.24
CA GLU A 228 7.18 7.12 1.49
C GLU A 228 6.91 7.28 -0.02
N PRO A 229 7.89 7.65 -0.87
CA PRO A 229 7.66 8.04 -2.27
C PRO A 229 7.45 6.84 -3.22
N GLU A 230 6.66 5.85 -2.79
CA GLU A 230 6.54 4.55 -3.45
C GLU A 230 5.67 4.63 -4.72
N ALA A 231 4.61 5.45 -4.70
CA ALA A 231 3.81 5.77 -5.89
C ALA A 231 4.62 6.55 -6.93
N GLU A 232 5.47 7.48 -6.51
CA GLU A 232 6.36 8.25 -7.39
C GLU A 232 7.38 7.33 -8.08
N ILE A 233 7.97 6.41 -7.32
CA ILE A 233 8.88 5.39 -7.84
C ILE A 233 8.14 4.50 -8.85
N GLY A 234 6.93 4.04 -8.53
CA GLY A 234 6.10 3.23 -9.43
C GLY A 234 5.71 3.96 -10.71
N ALA A 235 5.31 5.23 -10.63
CA ALA A 235 4.99 6.06 -11.79
C ALA A 235 6.20 6.22 -12.72
N LYS A 236 7.39 6.46 -12.15
CA LYS A 236 8.65 6.53 -12.90
C LYS A 236 9.02 5.18 -13.54
N LEU A 237 8.83 4.08 -12.84
CA LEU A 237 9.12 2.73 -13.36
C LEU A 237 8.32 2.44 -14.64
N VAL A 238 7.06 2.87 -14.69
CA VAL A 238 6.18 2.68 -15.85
C VAL A 238 6.28 3.80 -16.89
N GLY A 239 7.15 4.80 -16.67
CA GLY A 239 7.36 5.94 -17.56
C GLY A 239 6.18 6.91 -17.63
N LEU A 240 5.43 7.03 -16.53
CA LEU A 240 4.25 7.91 -16.41
C LEU A 240 4.41 8.93 -15.28
N GLU A 241 5.64 9.27 -14.88
CA GLU A 241 5.95 10.24 -13.82
C GLU A 241 5.39 11.66 -14.07
N GLN A 242 5.05 11.98 -15.32
CA GLN A 242 4.40 13.23 -15.71
C GLN A 242 2.89 13.24 -15.47
N LEU A 243 2.27 12.08 -15.21
CA LEU A 243 0.84 12.03 -14.88
C LEU A 243 0.62 12.53 -13.46
N PRO A 244 -0.47 13.28 -13.22
CA PRO A 244 -0.88 13.56 -11.86
C PRO A 244 -1.26 12.26 -11.14
N TYR A 245 -1.15 12.27 -9.82
CA TYR A 245 -1.56 11.14 -9.00
C TYR A 245 -2.27 11.55 -7.71
N VAL A 246 -3.16 10.68 -7.24
CA VAL A 246 -3.74 10.72 -5.89
C VAL A 246 -3.39 9.40 -5.21
N ALA A 247 -2.43 9.46 -4.30
CA ALA A 247 -1.90 8.31 -3.59
C ALA A 247 -2.08 8.44 -2.07
N PHE A 248 -1.65 7.44 -1.31
CA PHE A 248 -1.97 7.34 0.13
C PHE A 248 -1.40 8.49 0.97
N GLY A 249 -0.27 9.09 0.58
CA GLY A 249 0.27 10.27 1.28
C GLY A 249 -0.67 11.48 1.19
N GLY A 250 -1.26 11.73 0.03
CA GLY A 250 -2.29 12.77 -0.15
C GLY A 250 -3.52 12.54 0.72
N LEU A 251 -4.00 11.30 0.77
CA LEU A 251 -5.16 10.95 1.58
C LEU A 251 -4.86 11.01 3.09
N THR A 252 -3.63 10.67 3.49
CA THR A 252 -3.18 10.78 4.89
C THR A 252 -3.12 12.23 5.35
N TRP A 253 -2.59 13.11 4.50
CA TRP A 253 -2.61 14.54 4.77
C TRP A 253 -4.05 15.05 4.92
N LEU A 254 -4.94 14.70 3.98
CA LEU A 254 -6.34 15.11 4.03
C LEU A 254 -7.04 14.59 5.30
N ALA A 255 -6.76 13.36 5.71
CA ALA A 255 -7.29 12.80 6.96
C ALA A 255 -6.87 13.63 8.17
N GLY A 256 -5.60 14.06 8.21
CA GLY A 256 -5.07 14.95 9.25
C GLY A 256 -5.78 16.31 9.27
N GLU A 257 -5.97 16.93 8.11
CA GLU A 257 -6.69 18.22 7.98
C GLU A 257 -8.15 18.13 8.45
N LEU A 258 -8.80 16.98 8.26
CA LEU A 258 -10.20 16.78 8.61
C LEU A 258 -10.41 16.11 9.98
N GLY A 259 -9.35 15.66 10.66
CA GLY A 259 -9.44 14.87 11.89
C GLY A 259 -10.13 13.51 11.69
N MET A 260 -9.95 12.89 10.52
CA MET A 260 -10.58 11.63 10.12
C MET A 260 -9.59 10.47 10.07
N SER A 261 -10.08 9.24 9.92
CA SER A 261 -9.23 8.08 9.64
C SER A 261 -8.92 7.96 8.15
N ASN A 262 -7.68 7.57 7.82
CA ASN A 262 -7.28 7.25 6.44
C ASN A 262 -8.21 6.20 5.79
N GLN A 263 -8.75 5.26 6.58
CA GLN A 263 -9.64 4.20 6.10
C GLN A 263 -10.95 4.75 5.48
N GLU A 264 -11.37 5.95 5.88
CA GLU A 264 -12.57 6.60 5.36
C GLU A 264 -12.32 7.27 3.99
N LEU A 265 -11.05 7.50 3.64
CA LEU A 265 -10.64 8.26 2.46
C LEU A 265 -10.03 7.41 1.35
N ILE A 266 -9.46 6.24 1.68
CA ILE A 266 -9.00 5.27 0.67
C ILE A 266 -10.18 4.63 -0.07
N LYS A 267 -9.89 3.95 -1.19
CA LYS A 267 -10.88 3.15 -1.94
C LYS A 267 -11.64 2.22 -0.96
N PRO A 268 -12.98 2.17 -1.00
CA PRO A 268 -13.89 2.63 -2.05
C PRO A 268 -14.47 4.05 -1.86
N SER A 269 -13.84 4.92 -1.07
CA SER A 269 -14.33 6.28 -0.83
C SER A 269 -14.49 7.09 -2.14
N PRO A 270 -15.60 7.83 -2.34
CA PRO A 270 -15.77 8.72 -3.50
C PRO A 270 -14.74 9.85 -3.52
N VAL A 271 -14.20 10.26 -2.37
CA VAL A 271 -13.23 11.35 -2.26
C VAL A 271 -11.99 11.08 -3.12
N HIS A 272 -11.50 9.83 -3.11
CA HIS A 272 -10.32 9.43 -3.88
C HIS A 272 -10.52 9.61 -5.39
N ALA A 273 -11.63 9.12 -5.95
CA ALA A 273 -11.94 9.27 -7.36
C ALA A 273 -12.28 10.73 -7.75
N LEU A 274 -12.98 11.47 -6.88
CA LEU A 274 -13.28 12.90 -7.10
C LEU A 274 -12.01 13.72 -7.17
N ALA A 275 -11.10 13.55 -6.22
CA ALA A 275 -9.80 14.21 -6.22
C ALA A 275 -8.98 13.84 -7.48
N ALA A 276 -9.00 12.56 -7.88
CA ALA A 276 -8.33 12.12 -9.10
C ALA A 276 -8.88 12.81 -10.35
N MET A 277 -10.20 12.95 -10.49
CA MET A 277 -10.81 13.67 -11.60
C MET A 277 -10.42 15.16 -11.62
N ARG A 278 -10.30 15.82 -10.46
CA ARG A 278 -9.83 17.21 -10.36
C ARG A 278 -8.38 17.35 -10.76
N MET A 279 -7.52 16.47 -10.25
CA MET A 279 -6.11 16.40 -10.63
C MET A 279 -5.93 16.18 -12.14
N ALA A 280 -6.75 15.31 -12.75
CA ALA A 280 -6.73 15.08 -14.19
C ALA A 280 -7.05 16.36 -15.01
N LEU A 281 -7.85 17.27 -14.45
CA LEU A 281 -8.21 18.56 -15.04
C LEU A 281 -7.23 19.70 -14.71
N GLY A 282 -6.17 19.42 -13.95
CA GLY A 282 -5.09 20.36 -13.67
C GLY A 282 -5.21 21.13 -12.36
N ASP A 283 -6.08 20.70 -11.44
CA ASP A 283 -6.02 21.21 -10.06
C ASP A 283 -4.75 20.73 -9.36
N GLU A 284 -4.27 21.54 -8.40
CA GLU A 284 -3.24 21.14 -7.45
C GLU A 284 -3.79 20.13 -6.43
N ILE A 285 -2.94 19.23 -5.93
CA ILE A 285 -3.34 18.07 -5.12
C ILE A 285 -4.18 18.42 -3.89
N GLU A 286 -3.79 19.44 -3.13
CA GLU A 286 -4.55 19.87 -1.94
C GLU A 286 -5.92 20.40 -2.30
N SER A 287 -6.01 21.19 -3.37
CA SER A 287 -7.27 21.77 -3.84
C SER A 287 -8.20 20.66 -4.34
N ALA A 288 -7.67 19.70 -5.08
CA ALA A 288 -8.39 18.53 -5.57
C ALA A 288 -8.93 17.66 -4.43
N LEU A 289 -8.09 17.34 -3.44
CA LEU A 289 -8.44 16.56 -2.25
C LEU A 289 -9.52 17.25 -1.42
N MET A 290 -9.32 18.53 -1.09
CA MET A 290 -10.24 19.30 -0.28
C MET A 290 -11.57 19.54 -1.00
N ALA A 291 -11.56 19.79 -2.31
CA ALA A 291 -12.79 19.90 -3.09
C ALA A 291 -13.58 18.58 -3.07
N GLY A 292 -12.91 17.45 -3.28
CA GLY A 292 -13.56 16.13 -3.20
C GLY A 292 -14.17 15.86 -1.84
N ALA A 293 -13.45 16.14 -0.76
CA ALA A 293 -13.92 15.98 0.61
C ALA A 293 -15.14 16.87 0.92
N LYS A 294 -15.05 18.17 0.62
CA LYS A 294 -16.14 19.13 0.84
C LYS A 294 -17.42 18.77 0.08
N LEU A 295 -17.29 18.29 -1.16
CA LEU A 295 -18.45 17.86 -1.93
C LEU A 295 -19.11 16.63 -1.30
N VAL A 296 -18.33 15.69 -0.76
CA VAL A 296 -18.84 14.45 -0.16
C VAL A 296 -19.44 14.67 1.23
N HIS A 297 -18.74 15.41 2.09
CA HIS A 297 -19.10 15.54 3.51
C HIS A 297 -20.09 16.67 3.76
N ASP A 298 -19.96 17.78 3.01
CA ASP A 298 -20.73 19.00 3.27
C ASP A 298 -21.73 19.32 2.14
N GLY A 299 -21.64 18.63 0.99
CA GLY A 299 -22.36 19.00 -0.22
C GLY A 299 -21.91 20.34 -0.81
N SER A 300 -20.70 20.80 -0.44
CA SER A 300 -20.19 22.10 -0.87
C SER A 300 -19.53 21.99 -2.25
N ASP A 301 -20.13 22.68 -3.23
CA ASP A 301 -19.64 22.80 -4.60
C ASP A 301 -18.83 24.10 -4.76
N ASP A 302 -17.60 23.99 -5.27
CA ASP A 302 -16.71 25.12 -5.56
C ASP A 302 -16.99 25.79 -6.93
N GLY A 303 -18.04 25.36 -7.61
CA GLY A 303 -18.50 25.79 -8.93
C GLY A 303 -17.73 25.16 -10.10
N LYS A 304 -16.69 24.36 -9.82
CA LYS A 304 -15.79 23.84 -10.86
C LYS A 304 -16.11 22.40 -11.27
N TRP A 305 -17.05 21.71 -10.60
CA TRP A 305 -17.45 20.34 -10.98
C TRP A 305 -18.19 20.27 -12.32
N GLN A 306 -18.87 21.34 -12.73
CA GLN A 306 -19.68 21.39 -13.96
C GLN A 306 -18.88 21.10 -15.23
N VAL A 307 -17.56 21.32 -15.22
CA VAL A 307 -16.69 21.01 -16.37
C VAL A 307 -16.69 19.52 -16.71
N LEU A 308 -16.98 18.65 -15.74
CA LEU A 308 -17.04 17.20 -15.94
C LEU A 308 -18.34 16.75 -16.63
N ASP A 309 -19.35 17.60 -16.79
CA ASP A 309 -20.61 17.21 -17.39
C ASP A 309 -20.40 16.65 -18.82
N GLY A 310 -20.91 15.43 -19.05
CA GLY A 310 -20.73 14.68 -20.29
C GLY A 310 -19.36 14.00 -20.48
N PHE A 311 -18.45 14.04 -19.51
CA PHE A 311 -17.20 13.28 -19.59
C PHE A 311 -17.44 11.77 -19.54
N GLU A 312 -16.65 11.02 -20.30
CA GLU A 312 -16.46 9.58 -20.08
C GLU A 312 -15.30 9.41 -19.08
N VAL A 313 -15.59 8.82 -17.93
CA VAL A 313 -14.58 8.51 -16.89
C VAL A 313 -14.43 7.00 -16.82
N SER A 314 -13.25 6.51 -17.18
CA SER A 314 -12.93 5.09 -17.21
C SER A 314 -11.98 4.75 -16.07
N VAL A 315 -12.30 3.75 -15.25
CA VAL A 315 -11.40 3.23 -14.22
C VAL A 315 -10.76 1.91 -14.66
N PHE A 316 -9.46 1.78 -14.47
CA PHE A 316 -8.70 0.54 -14.64
C PHE A 316 -8.23 0.07 -13.26
N GLU A 317 -8.65 -1.12 -12.84
CA GLU A 317 -8.50 -1.58 -11.46
C GLU A 317 -8.43 -3.13 -11.39
N ASP A 318 -7.61 -3.69 -10.51
CA ASP A 318 -7.49 -5.15 -10.31
C ASP A 318 -8.39 -5.68 -9.17
N SER A 319 -8.97 -4.76 -8.39
CA SER A 319 -9.82 -4.98 -7.22
C SER A 319 -11.19 -4.31 -7.37
N ILE A 320 -12.14 -4.61 -6.48
CA ILE A 320 -13.45 -3.93 -6.53
C ILE A 320 -13.38 -2.47 -6.02
N GLY A 321 -12.33 -2.09 -5.29
CA GLY A 321 -12.26 -0.83 -4.55
C GLY A 321 -12.38 0.40 -5.44
N GLY A 322 -11.57 0.47 -6.51
CA GLY A 322 -11.59 1.59 -7.45
C GLY A 322 -12.89 1.70 -8.25
N VAL A 323 -13.46 0.56 -8.65
CA VAL A 323 -14.77 0.51 -9.34
C VAL A 323 -15.87 1.08 -8.46
N LEU A 324 -15.89 0.69 -7.18
CA LEU A 324 -16.86 1.22 -6.21
C LEU A 324 -16.64 2.71 -5.92
N SER A 325 -15.37 3.15 -5.83
CA SER A 325 -15.01 4.57 -5.67
C SER A 325 -15.55 5.44 -6.81
N LEU A 326 -15.35 5.03 -8.08
CA LEU A 326 -15.88 5.76 -9.23
C LEU A 326 -17.41 5.80 -9.24
N LYS A 327 -18.08 4.69 -8.91
CA LYS A 327 -19.55 4.65 -8.82
C LYS A 327 -20.07 5.57 -7.71
N ALA A 328 -19.40 5.60 -6.56
CA ALA A 328 -19.76 6.49 -5.47
C ALA A 328 -19.56 7.96 -5.88
N ALA A 329 -18.44 8.29 -6.53
CA ALA A 329 -18.17 9.64 -7.05
C ALA A 329 -19.23 10.08 -8.08
N GLN A 330 -19.63 9.18 -8.99
CA GLN A 330 -20.70 9.47 -9.96
C GLN A 330 -22.03 9.79 -9.26
N LYS A 331 -22.39 9.06 -8.18
CA LYS A 331 -23.61 9.36 -7.41
C LYS A 331 -23.54 10.76 -6.77
N VAL A 332 -22.39 11.12 -6.21
CA VAL A 332 -22.15 12.44 -5.62
C VAL A 332 -22.28 13.54 -6.68
N LEU A 333 -21.63 13.38 -7.84
CA LEU A 333 -21.74 14.35 -8.95
C LEU A 333 -23.16 14.49 -9.49
N ASN A 334 -23.88 13.37 -9.68
CA ASN A 334 -25.26 13.37 -10.14
C ASN A 334 -26.20 14.13 -9.19
N ALA A 335 -25.98 14.01 -7.86
CA ALA A 335 -26.74 14.75 -6.87
C ALA A 335 -26.55 16.27 -6.98
N HIS A 336 -25.43 16.70 -7.57
CA HIS A 336 -25.09 18.10 -7.85
C HIS A 336 -25.34 18.49 -9.32
N GLY A 337 -26.10 17.69 -10.06
CA GLY A 337 -26.49 18.01 -11.44
C GLY A 337 -25.40 17.79 -12.51
N VAL A 338 -24.26 17.19 -12.14
CA VAL A 338 -23.16 16.88 -13.05
C VAL A 338 -23.25 15.42 -13.48
N LYS A 339 -23.45 15.16 -14.78
CA LYS A 339 -23.64 13.81 -15.31
C LYS A 339 -22.40 13.33 -16.04
N ILE A 340 -21.73 12.33 -15.47
CA ILE A 340 -20.62 11.62 -16.11
C ILE A 340 -21.06 10.25 -16.61
N ASN A 341 -20.45 9.80 -17.71
CA ASN A 341 -20.55 8.42 -18.21
C ASN A 341 -19.40 7.61 -17.63
N THR A 342 -19.69 6.56 -16.86
CA THR A 342 -18.67 5.74 -16.22
C THR A 342 -18.46 4.43 -16.96
N LYS A 343 -17.20 4.00 -17.08
CA LYS A 343 -16.81 2.66 -17.53
C LYS A 343 -15.79 2.08 -16.56
N ALA A 344 -15.86 0.77 -16.34
CA ALA A 344 -14.91 0.07 -15.49
C ALA A 344 -14.25 -1.06 -16.28
N TYR A 345 -12.93 -1.08 -16.27
CA TYR A 345 -12.08 -2.09 -16.87
C TYR A 345 -11.38 -2.86 -15.75
N GLY A 346 -11.83 -4.08 -15.51
CA GLY A 346 -11.25 -4.97 -14.50
C GLY A 346 -10.03 -5.70 -15.04
N ILE A 347 -8.88 -5.61 -14.39
CA ILE A 347 -7.64 -6.26 -14.86
C ILE A 347 -7.30 -7.44 -13.96
N SER A 348 -7.48 -8.67 -14.45
CA SER A 348 -7.09 -9.85 -13.68
C SER A 348 -7.03 -11.12 -14.52
N GLN A 349 -6.09 -12.01 -14.18
CA GLN A 349 -6.08 -13.40 -14.66
C GLN A 349 -6.77 -14.37 -13.69
N ALA A 350 -7.01 -13.95 -12.45
CA ALA A 350 -7.59 -14.80 -11.41
C ALA A 350 -9.11 -14.82 -11.51
N LYS A 351 -9.70 -15.99 -11.79
CA LYS A 351 -11.16 -16.16 -11.99
C LYS A 351 -12.01 -15.58 -10.84
N THR A 352 -11.53 -15.66 -9.60
CA THR A 352 -12.21 -15.12 -8.42
C THR A 352 -12.30 -13.59 -8.46
N LYS A 353 -11.18 -12.91 -8.75
CA LYS A 353 -11.15 -11.45 -8.96
C LYS A 353 -11.97 -11.03 -10.18
N GLN A 354 -11.87 -11.77 -11.29
CA GLN A 354 -12.65 -11.51 -12.51
C GLN A 354 -14.16 -11.55 -12.23
N ALA A 355 -14.63 -12.56 -11.48
CA ALA A 355 -16.04 -12.67 -11.11
C ALA A 355 -16.49 -11.51 -10.21
N ALA A 356 -15.69 -11.12 -9.22
CA ALA A 356 -15.99 -10.00 -8.33
C ALA A 356 -16.07 -8.66 -9.08
N LEU A 357 -15.14 -8.39 -9.99
CA LEU A 357 -15.14 -7.22 -10.85
C LEU A 357 -16.35 -7.18 -11.80
N SER A 358 -16.65 -8.32 -12.43
CA SER A 358 -17.81 -8.45 -13.34
C SER A 358 -19.13 -8.23 -12.59
N GLN A 359 -19.25 -8.70 -11.35
CA GLN A 359 -20.42 -8.44 -10.49
C GLN A 359 -20.59 -6.94 -10.19
N GLN A 360 -19.50 -6.19 -10.18
CA GLN A 360 -19.52 -4.73 -10.12
C GLN A 360 -19.67 -4.07 -11.50
N GLY A 361 -20.00 -4.81 -12.55
CA GLY A 361 -20.26 -4.27 -13.89
C GLY A 361 -19.01 -3.81 -14.63
N ALA A 362 -17.83 -4.28 -14.25
CA ALA A 362 -16.61 -4.04 -15.01
C ALA A 362 -16.52 -4.99 -16.21
N GLU A 363 -16.02 -4.49 -17.34
CA GLU A 363 -15.55 -5.30 -18.45
C GLU A 363 -14.16 -5.84 -18.09
N VAL A 364 -14.00 -7.17 -18.06
CA VAL A 364 -12.81 -7.78 -17.48
C VAL A 364 -11.85 -8.27 -18.55
N TYR A 365 -10.57 -7.90 -18.39
CA TYR A 365 -9.48 -8.24 -19.27
C TYR A 365 -8.36 -8.96 -18.51
N PRO A 366 -7.73 -9.98 -19.11
CA PRO A 366 -6.55 -10.65 -18.56
C PRO A 366 -5.37 -9.71 -18.28
N THR A 367 -5.21 -8.66 -19.08
CA THR A 367 -4.09 -7.73 -19.01
C THR A 367 -4.54 -6.28 -19.17
N PHE A 368 -3.80 -5.35 -18.55
CA PHE A 368 -4.02 -3.92 -18.73
C PHE A 368 -3.93 -3.50 -20.20
N CYS A 369 -3.06 -4.15 -20.97
CA CYS A 369 -2.89 -3.90 -22.39
C CYS A 369 -4.19 -4.10 -23.18
N GLU A 370 -4.85 -5.24 -22.97
CA GLU A 370 -6.08 -5.59 -23.68
C GLU A 370 -7.23 -4.64 -23.34
N GLY A 371 -7.34 -4.24 -22.07
CA GLY A 371 -8.31 -3.25 -21.63
C GLY A 371 -8.03 -1.86 -22.21
N LEU A 372 -6.77 -1.40 -22.15
CA LEU A 372 -6.40 -0.07 -22.62
C LEU A 372 -6.64 0.11 -24.12
N LEU A 373 -6.46 -0.96 -24.91
CA LEU A 373 -6.76 -0.97 -26.35
C LEU A 373 -8.23 -0.70 -26.70
N GLN A 374 -9.16 -0.88 -25.76
CA GLN A 374 -10.57 -0.53 -25.98
C GLN A 374 -10.83 0.98 -25.93
N VAL A 375 -9.85 1.74 -25.41
CA VAL A 375 -9.98 3.18 -25.17
C VAL A 375 -9.10 4.04 -26.07
N LEU A 376 -7.90 3.54 -26.42
CA LEU A 376 -6.91 4.20 -27.28
C LEU A 376 -7.19 4.03 -28.77
#